data_AF-A0A3R9QPM3-F1
#
_entry.id   AF-A0A3R9QPM3-F1
#
_cell.length_a   1.000
_cell.length_b   1.000
_cell.length_c   1.000
_cell.angle_alpha   90.00
_cell.angle_beta   90.00
_cell.angle_gamma   90.00
#
_symmetry.space_group_name_H-M   'P 1'
#
loop_
_entity.id
_entity.type
_entity.pdbx_description
1 polymer ?
#
loop_
_entity_poly.entity_id
_entity_poly.type
_entity_poly.pdbx_seq_one_letter_code
_entity_poly.pdbx_strand_id
1 'polypeptide(L)'
;MKISFWLRILTGVTALILFISVTLSFTLNAYSFYTGPSNNISISPNDSEIAFSYHENGSTYIYTGNSDGSNIERLTQNNADEESPAYSSDGDDILFLSETQNRIYSLFTLDRTNQETEPEQLTDRQLHIRDAVFSKDNSTIYFLGIDAKDWMAKEQNVGGFDLYAFDRETELVERLTEQNYMLMSSLSISPSGDYALFNAMEDGEEKVMTHSLDQEADIPTAYQQFPKGIYGPVLSPDGQQVAYSTMSDLSTSGTYEYELFLYDNESGQSERLTTVNSNVESPAFFHDKNKMLYYEDHNWPQEPTDHSLISIDLSSKDTTTIDLQMPKPEKQIIGAAANALTNDYTSAGLYVLVGGLFVFHFRKKPMGIYIPGLISILLTLAVYLISLFFHWTYQSITLALGPVTTGLAICTILFWILAFIIKRTQ
;
A
#
# COMPACT_ATOMS: atom_id res chain seq x y z
N MET A 1 -48.72 13.92 -21.18
CA MET A 1 -48.67 12.57 -20.55
C MET A 1 -47.37 11.82 -20.85
N LYS A 2 -46.88 11.78 -22.09
CA LYS A 2 -45.63 11.08 -22.45
C LYS A 2 -44.36 11.65 -21.80
N ILE A 3 -44.21 12.97 -21.74
CA ILE A 3 -43.01 13.63 -21.14
C ILE A 3 -42.88 13.36 -19.64
N SER A 4 -43.99 13.37 -18.88
CA SER A 4 -43.96 13.07 -17.44
C SER A 4 -43.66 11.61 -17.13
N PHE A 5 -43.96 10.69 -18.05
CA PHE A 5 -43.66 9.27 -17.92
C PHE A 5 -42.16 9.01 -18.12
N TRP A 6 -41.58 9.52 -19.21
CA TRP A 6 -40.14 9.40 -19.48
C TRP A 6 -39.29 10.09 -18.41
N LEU A 7 -39.74 11.23 -17.88
CA LEU A 7 -39.06 11.90 -16.78
C LEU A 7 -39.00 11.02 -15.52
N ARG A 8 -40.10 10.32 -15.16
CA ARG A 8 -40.11 9.41 -14.00
C ARG A 8 -39.18 8.22 -14.18
N ILE A 9 -39.13 7.66 -15.39
CA ILE A 9 -38.20 6.58 -15.72
C ILE A 9 -36.77 7.07 -15.57
N LEU A 10 -36.43 8.23 -16.16
CA LEU A 10 -35.09 8.81 -16.07
C LEU A 10 -34.68 9.06 -14.62
N THR A 11 -35.55 9.69 -13.80
CA THR A 11 -35.28 9.89 -12.38
C THR A 11 -35.06 8.59 -11.63
N GLY A 12 -35.90 7.57 -11.89
CA GLY A 12 -35.77 6.26 -11.26
C GLY A 12 -34.46 5.55 -11.63
N VAL A 13 -34.08 5.59 -12.92
CA VAL A 13 -32.84 4.97 -13.41
C VAL A 13 -31.61 5.67 -12.83
N THR A 14 -31.56 7.01 -12.85
CA THR A 14 -30.42 7.74 -12.25
C THR A 14 -30.33 7.52 -10.75
N ALA A 15 -31.46 7.48 -10.04
CA ALA A 15 -31.48 7.17 -8.60
C ALA A 15 -31.00 5.75 -8.30
N LEU A 16 -31.34 4.78 -9.15
CA LEU A 16 -30.83 3.41 -9.04
C LEU A 16 -29.31 3.36 -9.30
N ILE A 17 -28.81 4.05 -10.31
CA ILE A 17 -27.37 4.11 -10.61
C ILE A 17 -26.61 4.77 -9.45
N LEU A 18 -27.13 5.87 -8.90
CA LEU A 18 -26.57 6.51 -7.70
C LEU A 18 -26.57 5.55 -6.51
N PHE A 19 -27.66 4.83 -6.29
CA PHE A 19 -27.74 3.85 -5.20
C PHE A 19 -26.69 2.74 -5.38
N ILE A 20 -26.50 2.23 -6.60
CA ILE A 20 -25.48 1.22 -6.91
C ILE A 20 -24.08 1.80 -6.68
N SER A 21 -23.81 3.00 -7.19
CA SER A 21 -22.54 3.73 -7.03
C SER A 21 -22.18 3.90 -5.55
N VAL A 22 -23.07 4.45 -4.73
CA VAL A 22 -22.86 4.61 -3.28
C VAL A 22 -22.67 3.25 -2.60
N THR A 23 -23.47 2.24 -2.94
CA THR A 23 -23.33 0.89 -2.36
C THR A 23 -21.97 0.28 -2.68
N LEU A 24 -21.51 0.41 -3.93
CA LEU A 24 -20.21 -0.09 -4.37
C LEU A 24 -19.07 0.64 -3.64
N SER A 25 -19.12 1.97 -3.48
CA SER A 25 -18.08 2.72 -2.76
C SER A 25 -17.91 2.28 -1.30
N PHE A 26 -18.94 1.68 -0.67
CA PHE A 26 -18.84 1.15 0.69
C PHE A 26 -18.47 -0.35 0.78
N THR A 27 -18.55 -1.09 -0.33
CA THR A 27 -18.42 -2.57 -0.32
C THR A 27 -17.26 -3.07 -1.16
N LEU A 28 -16.85 -2.32 -2.17
CA LEU A 28 -15.76 -2.68 -3.07
C LEU A 28 -14.44 -2.22 -2.44
N ASN A 29 -13.48 -3.14 -2.33
CA ASN A 29 -12.12 -2.79 -1.95
C ASN A 29 -11.50 -1.92 -3.07
N ALA A 30 -10.80 -0.84 -2.71
CA ALA A 30 -10.10 0.05 -3.62
C ALA A 30 -9.17 -0.70 -4.60
N TYR A 31 -8.62 -1.84 -4.16
CA TYR A 31 -7.74 -2.69 -4.97
C TYR A 31 -8.46 -3.70 -5.87
N SER A 32 -9.78 -3.91 -5.74
CA SER A 32 -10.49 -5.03 -6.39
C SER A 32 -10.34 -5.10 -7.92
N PHE A 33 -10.09 -3.96 -8.57
CA PHE A 33 -9.85 -3.85 -10.01
C PHE A 33 -8.66 -2.93 -10.30
N TYR A 34 -7.79 -2.74 -9.31
CA TYR A 34 -6.62 -1.88 -9.44
C TYR A 34 -5.58 -2.56 -10.33
N THR A 35 -4.87 -1.75 -11.11
CA THR A 35 -3.74 -2.20 -11.92
C THR A 35 -2.65 -1.15 -11.79
N GLY A 36 -1.52 -1.53 -11.24
CA GLY A 36 -0.46 -0.58 -10.89
C GLY A 36 0.60 -1.19 -9.99
N PRO A 37 1.73 -0.48 -9.82
CA PRO A 37 2.80 -0.91 -8.93
C PRO A 37 2.30 -1.05 -7.50
N SER A 38 2.74 -2.12 -6.82
CA SER A 38 2.71 -2.18 -5.36
C SER A 38 3.93 -1.40 -4.81
N ASN A 39 4.42 -1.72 -3.62
CA ASN A 39 5.57 -1.08 -3.01
C ASN A 39 6.73 -2.02 -2.68
N ASN A 40 6.74 -3.29 -3.10
CA ASN A 40 7.89 -4.18 -2.87
C ASN A 40 8.82 -4.21 -4.08
N ILE A 41 10.12 -4.15 -3.82
CA ILE A 41 11.16 -4.25 -4.85
C ILE A 41 12.42 -4.92 -4.28
N SER A 42 13.09 -5.69 -5.12
CA SER A 42 14.42 -6.24 -4.86
C SER A 42 15.29 -6.05 -6.10
N ILE A 43 16.57 -5.76 -5.88
CA ILE A 43 17.56 -5.53 -6.94
C ILE A 43 18.48 -6.75 -6.98
N SER A 44 18.68 -7.30 -8.18
CA SER A 44 19.57 -8.45 -8.38
C SER A 44 21.01 -8.13 -7.94
N PRO A 45 21.81 -9.09 -7.47
CA PRO A 45 23.19 -8.85 -6.99
C PRO A 45 24.12 -8.17 -7.99
N ASN A 46 23.83 -8.28 -9.30
CA ASN A 46 24.63 -7.69 -10.37
C ASN A 46 24.06 -6.35 -10.89
N ASP A 47 23.08 -5.77 -10.20
CA ASP A 47 22.43 -4.50 -10.52
C ASP A 47 21.75 -4.40 -11.90
N SER A 48 21.55 -5.51 -12.60
CA SER A 48 21.01 -5.50 -13.96
C SER A 48 19.49 -5.69 -14.00
N GLU A 49 18.92 -6.33 -12.99
CA GLU A 49 17.50 -6.66 -12.91
C GLU A 49 16.86 -6.21 -11.61
N ILE A 50 15.54 -6.05 -11.65
CA ILE A 50 14.68 -5.82 -10.50
C ILE A 50 13.59 -6.89 -10.47
N ALA A 51 13.16 -7.25 -9.26
CA ALA A 51 11.96 -8.03 -8.99
C ALA A 51 11.02 -7.15 -8.18
N PHE A 52 9.73 -7.14 -8.50
CA PHE A 52 8.75 -6.29 -7.82
C PHE A 52 7.36 -6.92 -7.85
N SER A 53 6.52 -6.53 -6.90
CA SER A 53 5.10 -6.89 -6.88
C SER A 53 4.29 -5.86 -7.68
N TYR A 54 3.32 -6.34 -8.46
CA TYR A 54 2.46 -5.50 -9.29
C TYR A 54 1.04 -6.01 -9.27
N HIS A 55 0.09 -5.12 -9.04
CA HIS A 55 -1.34 -5.43 -9.09
C HIS A 55 -1.79 -5.51 -10.54
N GLU A 56 -2.42 -6.62 -10.91
CA GLU A 56 -3.12 -6.79 -12.17
C GLU A 56 -4.56 -7.21 -11.86
N ASN A 57 -5.48 -6.25 -12.02
CA ASN A 57 -6.91 -6.44 -11.76
C ASN A 57 -7.23 -6.99 -10.35
N GLY A 58 -6.59 -6.39 -9.36
CA GLY A 58 -6.81 -6.71 -7.96
C GLY A 58 -6.23 -8.03 -7.47
N SER A 59 -5.43 -8.70 -8.29
CA SER A 59 -4.50 -9.73 -7.84
C SER A 59 -3.08 -9.22 -7.95
N THR A 60 -2.23 -9.57 -6.98
CA THR A 60 -0.81 -9.17 -6.99
C THR A 60 0.07 -10.30 -7.51
N TYR A 61 0.98 -9.99 -8.44
CA TYR A 61 1.94 -10.96 -8.99
C TYR A 61 3.36 -10.44 -8.90
N ILE A 62 4.32 -11.36 -8.97
CA ILE A 62 5.74 -11.03 -9.06
C ILE A 62 6.12 -10.81 -10.53
N TYR A 63 6.82 -9.72 -10.77
CA TYR A 63 7.39 -9.35 -12.07
C TYR A 63 8.89 -9.19 -11.95
N THR A 64 9.58 -9.41 -13.06
CA THR A 64 11.02 -9.14 -13.21
C THR A 64 11.29 -8.34 -14.48
N GLY A 65 12.42 -7.66 -14.52
CA GLY A 65 12.91 -7.02 -15.74
C GLY A 65 14.17 -6.20 -15.47
N ASN A 66 14.64 -5.47 -16.47
CA ASN A 66 15.86 -4.69 -16.35
C ASN A 66 15.69 -3.56 -15.31
N SER A 67 16.76 -3.19 -14.63
CA SER A 67 16.77 -2.10 -13.64
C SER A 67 16.42 -0.72 -14.20
N ASP A 68 16.39 -0.57 -15.53
CA ASP A 68 15.98 0.65 -16.23
C ASP A 68 14.49 0.66 -16.60
N GLY A 69 13.73 -0.37 -16.20
CA GLY A 69 12.29 -0.51 -16.45
C GLY A 69 11.95 -1.19 -17.79
N SER A 70 12.93 -1.60 -18.59
CA SER A 70 12.69 -2.35 -19.83
C SER A 70 12.61 -3.87 -19.61
N ASN A 71 12.11 -4.59 -20.63
CA ASN A 71 11.99 -6.06 -20.62
C ASN A 71 11.23 -6.62 -19.40
N ILE A 72 10.16 -5.95 -18.98
CA ILE A 72 9.33 -6.44 -17.88
C ILE A 72 8.56 -7.69 -18.31
N GLU A 73 8.66 -8.74 -17.51
CA GLU A 73 7.92 -9.98 -17.66
C GLU A 73 7.30 -10.43 -16.33
N ARG A 74 6.19 -11.15 -16.44
CA ARG A 74 5.47 -11.72 -15.30
C ARG A 74 6.11 -13.04 -14.92
N LEU A 75 6.55 -13.15 -13.67
CA LEU A 75 7.26 -14.31 -13.16
C LEU A 75 6.30 -15.39 -12.64
N THR A 76 5.21 -14.99 -11.98
CA THR A 76 4.27 -15.91 -11.33
C THR A 76 2.88 -15.85 -11.97
N GLN A 77 2.15 -16.97 -12.03
CA GLN A 77 0.86 -17.08 -12.72
C GLN A 77 -0.32 -17.54 -11.86
N ASN A 78 -0.12 -17.69 -10.55
CA ASN A 78 -1.12 -18.28 -9.67
C ASN A 78 -2.28 -17.32 -9.39
N ASN A 79 -3.43 -17.83 -8.93
CA ASN A 79 -4.56 -16.98 -8.48
C ASN A 79 -4.46 -16.67 -6.98
N ALA A 80 -3.27 -16.26 -6.52
CA ALA A 80 -2.98 -15.85 -5.15
C ALA A 80 -2.27 -14.49 -5.18
N ASP A 81 -2.44 -13.70 -4.13
CA ASP A 81 -1.69 -12.45 -3.99
C ASP A 81 -0.24 -12.77 -3.60
N GLU A 82 0.70 -12.32 -4.40
CA GLU A 82 2.13 -12.62 -4.27
C GLU A 82 2.95 -11.34 -4.09
N GLU A 83 3.74 -11.28 -3.03
CA GLU A 83 4.39 -10.05 -2.53
C GLU A 83 5.80 -10.29 -1.99
N SER A 84 6.51 -9.19 -1.65
CA SER A 84 7.84 -9.20 -1.04
C SER A 84 8.88 -10.08 -1.75
N PRO A 85 9.18 -9.83 -3.04
CA PRO A 85 10.22 -10.58 -3.74
C PRO A 85 11.61 -10.29 -3.17
N ALA A 86 12.48 -11.29 -3.09
CA ALA A 86 13.88 -11.14 -2.69
C ALA A 86 14.80 -12.04 -3.52
N TYR A 87 15.81 -11.45 -4.17
CA TYR A 87 16.85 -12.21 -4.88
C TYR A 87 17.77 -12.97 -3.92
N SER A 88 18.23 -14.14 -4.34
CA SER A 88 19.39 -14.82 -3.74
C SER A 88 20.68 -14.05 -4.00
N SER A 89 21.71 -14.33 -3.20
CA SER A 89 23.02 -13.67 -3.29
C SER A 89 23.76 -13.94 -4.61
N ASP A 90 23.38 -15.01 -5.32
CA ASP A 90 23.87 -15.36 -6.67
C ASP A 90 22.94 -14.89 -7.80
N GLY A 91 21.70 -14.51 -7.48
CA GLY A 91 20.68 -14.07 -8.43
C GLY A 91 19.93 -15.18 -9.17
N ASP A 92 20.24 -16.45 -8.84
CA ASP A 92 19.66 -17.64 -9.48
C ASP A 92 18.26 -17.97 -8.95
N ASP A 93 17.93 -17.57 -7.71
CA ASP A 93 16.64 -17.80 -7.08
C ASP A 93 15.93 -16.47 -6.72
N ILE A 94 14.60 -16.50 -6.67
CA ILE A 94 13.77 -15.47 -6.04
C ILE A 94 12.91 -16.10 -4.94
N LEU A 95 12.89 -15.48 -3.75
CA LEU A 95 11.86 -15.71 -2.73
C LEU A 95 10.69 -14.78 -2.96
N PHE A 96 9.50 -15.22 -2.59
CA PHE A 96 8.33 -14.35 -2.47
C PHE A 96 7.33 -14.97 -1.50
N LEU A 97 6.37 -14.16 -1.06
CA LEU A 97 5.28 -14.59 -0.20
C LEU A 97 4.03 -14.80 -1.05
N SER A 98 3.29 -15.88 -0.81
CA SER A 98 2.02 -16.14 -1.50
C SER A 98 0.88 -16.30 -0.49
N GLU A 99 -0.21 -15.55 -0.70
CA GLU A 99 -1.37 -15.54 0.18
C GLU A 99 -2.29 -16.73 -0.08
N THR A 100 -2.64 -17.44 1.00
CA THR A 100 -3.70 -18.44 0.96
C THR A 100 -5.09 -17.80 1.08
N GLN A 101 -6.14 -18.55 0.74
CA GLN A 101 -7.54 -18.10 0.92
C GLN A 101 -7.91 -17.68 2.37
N ASN A 102 -7.13 -18.12 3.36
CA ASN A 102 -7.31 -17.78 4.76
C ASN A 102 -6.47 -16.56 5.21
N ARG A 103 -5.89 -15.82 4.26
CA ARG A 103 -5.02 -14.65 4.49
C ARG A 103 -3.74 -14.97 5.25
N ILE A 104 -3.21 -16.16 5.03
CA ILE A 104 -1.92 -16.60 5.54
C ILE A 104 -0.92 -16.55 4.41
N TYR A 105 0.14 -15.75 4.56
CA TYR A 105 1.27 -15.74 3.65
C TYR A 105 2.23 -16.88 4.00
N SER A 106 2.62 -17.63 2.99
CA SER A 106 3.66 -18.67 3.08
C SER A 106 4.82 -18.33 2.16
N LEU A 107 5.97 -18.90 2.47
CA LEU A 107 7.22 -18.64 1.77
C LEU A 107 7.32 -19.56 0.55
N PHE A 108 7.62 -18.97 -0.59
CA PHE A 108 7.89 -19.66 -1.84
C PHE A 108 9.25 -19.28 -2.39
N THR A 109 9.83 -20.17 -3.19
CA THR A 109 11.04 -19.92 -3.97
C THR A 109 10.81 -20.30 -5.42
N LEU A 110 11.54 -19.65 -6.33
CA LEU A 110 11.56 -19.96 -7.74
C LEU A 110 12.98 -19.89 -8.27
N ASP A 111 13.44 -21.01 -8.83
CA ASP A 111 14.68 -21.12 -9.61
C ASP A 111 14.48 -20.45 -10.97
N ARG A 112 15.28 -19.41 -11.23
CA ARG A 112 15.24 -18.62 -12.48
C ARG A 112 16.14 -19.17 -13.56
N THR A 113 17.04 -20.09 -13.24
CA THR A 113 17.99 -20.68 -14.20
C THR A 113 17.27 -21.63 -15.16
N ASN A 114 16.08 -22.11 -14.77
CA ASN A 114 15.25 -23.00 -15.56
C ASN A 114 13.81 -22.46 -15.69
N GLN A 115 13.46 -21.99 -16.89
CA GLN A 115 12.14 -21.43 -17.20
C GLN A 115 10.98 -22.42 -17.09
N GLU A 116 11.23 -23.72 -16.99
CA GLU A 116 10.20 -24.75 -16.79
C GLU A 116 9.93 -25.05 -15.30
N THR A 117 10.69 -24.45 -14.37
CA THR A 117 10.51 -24.67 -12.94
C THR A 117 9.30 -23.88 -12.44
N GLU A 118 8.38 -24.56 -11.76
CA GLU A 118 7.26 -23.94 -11.05
C GLU A 118 7.69 -23.51 -9.64
N PRO A 119 7.07 -22.47 -9.05
CA PRO A 119 7.41 -22.08 -7.70
C PRO A 119 7.17 -23.17 -6.66
N GLU A 120 8.13 -23.33 -5.75
CA GLU A 120 8.09 -24.29 -4.66
C GLU A 120 7.70 -23.61 -3.35
N GLN A 121 6.79 -24.23 -2.59
CA GLN A 121 6.41 -23.76 -1.26
C GLN A 121 7.38 -24.34 -0.21
N LEU A 122 8.03 -23.47 0.57
CA LEU A 122 9.03 -23.87 1.56
C LEU A 122 8.47 -24.08 2.97
N THR A 123 7.35 -23.44 3.32
CA THR A 123 6.77 -23.49 4.68
C THR A 123 5.35 -24.05 4.70
N ASP A 124 4.93 -24.68 5.80
CA ASP A 124 3.73 -25.52 5.87
C ASP A 124 2.44 -24.79 6.30
N ARG A 125 2.38 -23.46 6.16
CA ARG A 125 1.25 -22.57 6.54
C ARG A 125 0.90 -22.57 8.03
N GLN A 126 1.71 -23.19 8.90
CA GLN A 126 1.55 -23.02 10.34
C GLN A 126 1.96 -21.64 10.83
N LEU A 127 2.77 -20.93 10.03
CA LEU A 127 3.18 -19.55 10.25
C LEU A 127 2.57 -18.64 9.19
N HIS A 128 2.20 -17.42 9.59
CA HIS A 128 2.03 -16.28 8.69
C HIS A 128 3.35 -15.55 8.60
N ILE A 129 3.86 -15.38 7.38
CA ILE A 129 5.18 -14.79 7.11
C ILE A 129 4.99 -13.38 6.55
N ARG A 130 5.83 -12.43 6.99
CA ARG A 130 5.75 -11.03 6.52
C ARG A 130 6.93 -10.57 5.68
N ASP A 131 8.08 -11.20 5.85
CA ASP A 131 9.30 -10.84 5.13
C ASP A 131 10.27 -12.02 5.15
N ALA A 132 11.11 -12.15 4.13
CA ALA A 132 12.10 -13.22 4.02
C ALA A 132 13.29 -12.83 3.15
N VAL A 133 14.48 -13.29 3.54
CA VAL A 133 15.74 -13.02 2.85
C VAL A 133 16.67 -14.23 2.91
N PHE A 134 17.49 -14.41 1.89
CA PHE A 134 18.55 -15.42 1.90
C PHE A 134 19.70 -15.02 2.83
N SER A 135 20.37 -16.03 3.38
CA SER A 135 21.73 -15.89 3.89
C SER A 135 22.70 -15.58 2.75
N LYS A 136 23.86 -15.02 3.09
CA LYS A 136 24.90 -14.65 2.12
C LYS A 136 25.38 -15.81 1.25
N ASP A 137 25.43 -17.02 1.81
CA ASP A 137 25.83 -18.26 1.14
C ASP A 137 24.63 -19.03 0.56
N ASN A 138 23.43 -18.45 0.62
CA ASN A 138 22.17 -19.02 0.18
C ASN A 138 21.79 -20.35 0.85
N SER A 139 22.45 -20.80 1.93
CA SER A 139 22.11 -22.07 2.60
C SER A 139 20.88 -21.98 3.51
N THR A 140 20.62 -20.78 4.02
CA THR A 140 19.57 -20.52 5.01
C THR A 140 18.66 -19.41 4.49
N ILE A 141 17.36 -19.50 4.77
CA ILE A 141 16.42 -18.42 4.53
C ILE A 141 15.93 -17.91 5.87
N TYR A 142 16.18 -16.64 6.17
CA TYR A 142 15.67 -15.99 7.36
C TYR A 142 14.33 -15.33 7.05
N PHE A 143 13.37 -15.45 7.96
CA PHE A 143 12.05 -14.86 7.75
C PHE A 143 11.38 -14.41 9.05
N LEU A 144 10.47 -13.45 8.91
CA LEU A 144 9.67 -12.91 10.01
C LEU A 144 8.31 -13.62 10.03
N GLY A 145 8.02 -14.31 11.13
CA GLY A 145 6.85 -15.19 11.22
C GLY A 145 6.08 -15.04 12.52
N ILE A 146 4.77 -15.26 12.45
CA ILE A 146 3.87 -15.44 13.61
C ILE A 146 3.08 -16.74 13.43
N ASP A 147 2.72 -17.41 14.52
CA ASP A 147 1.78 -18.53 14.49
C ASP A 147 0.49 -18.14 13.72
N ALA A 148 0.10 -18.91 12.71
CA ALA A 148 -1.04 -18.59 11.84
C ALA A 148 -2.37 -18.54 12.58
N LYS A 149 -2.50 -19.27 13.70
CA LYS A 149 -3.65 -19.21 14.62
C LYS A 149 -3.73 -17.88 15.36
N ASP A 150 -2.59 -17.21 15.54
CA ASP A 150 -2.48 -15.95 16.28
C ASP A 150 -2.61 -14.75 15.33
N TRP A 151 -2.36 -14.97 14.04
CA TRP A 151 -2.65 -14.01 12.98
C TRP A 151 -4.14 -13.64 12.92
N MET A 152 -4.43 -12.33 12.96
CA MET A 152 -5.79 -11.75 12.99
C MET A 152 -6.67 -12.16 14.17
N ALA A 153 -6.12 -12.76 15.23
CA ALA A 153 -6.89 -13.02 16.43
C ALA A 153 -7.30 -11.71 17.11
N LYS A 154 -8.54 -11.66 17.61
CA LYS A 154 -9.15 -10.44 18.19
C LYS A 154 -8.82 -10.22 19.67
N GLU A 155 -8.16 -11.18 20.30
CA GLU A 155 -7.86 -11.14 21.73
C GLU A 155 -6.57 -10.38 22.00
N GLN A 156 -6.50 -9.66 23.12
CA GLN A 156 -5.24 -9.07 23.59
C GLN A 156 -4.46 -10.16 24.34
N ASN A 157 -3.20 -10.39 23.96
CA ASN A 157 -2.30 -11.51 24.34
C ASN A 157 -2.26 -12.71 23.38
N VAL A 158 -2.37 -12.46 22.07
CA VAL A 158 -1.94 -13.43 21.07
C VAL A 158 -0.42 -13.41 20.92
N GLY A 159 0.18 -14.48 20.40
CA GLY A 159 1.60 -14.54 20.06
C GLY A 159 2.05 -13.37 19.17
N GLY A 160 3.35 -13.21 19.01
CA GLY A 160 3.91 -12.13 18.19
C GLY A 160 4.80 -12.66 17.07
N PHE A 161 5.27 -11.72 16.26
CA PHE A 161 6.28 -11.97 15.26
C PHE A 161 7.63 -12.26 15.92
N ASP A 162 8.35 -13.18 15.31
CA ASP A 162 9.72 -13.54 15.65
C ASP A 162 10.51 -13.86 14.38
N LEU A 163 11.83 -13.89 14.52
CA LEU A 163 12.77 -14.31 13.48
C LEU A 163 12.90 -15.83 13.48
N TYR A 164 12.85 -16.40 12.28
CA TYR A 164 13.02 -17.82 12.01
C TYR A 164 14.12 -18.04 10.98
N ALA A 165 14.69 -19.24 10.98
CA ALA A 165 15.60 -19.73 9.96
C ALA A 165 15.04 -21.01 9.34
N PHE A 166 15.03 -21.07 8.02
CA PHE A 166 14.76 -22.27 7.23
C PHE A 166 16.07 -22.75 6.62
N ASP A 167 16.53 -23.93 7.00
CA ASP A 167 17.70 -24.59 6.41
C ASP A 167 17.28 -25.28 5.11
N ARG A 168 17.89 -24.91 3.98
CA ARG A 168 17.48 -25.40 2.66
C ARG A 168 17.91 -26.84 2.37
N GLU A 169 18.88 -27.40 3.10
CA GLU A 169 19.33 -28.78 2.90
C GLU A 169 18.46 -29.77 3.69
N THR A 170 18.15 -29.42 4.93
CA THR A 170 17.40 -30.25 5.87
C THR A 170 15.89 -29.97 5.88
N GLU A 171 15.48 -28.85 5.29
CA GLU A 171 14.10 -28.31 5.29
C GLU A 171 13.56 -28.05 6.71
N LEU A 172 14.44 -27.86 7.68
CA LEU A 172 14.07 -27.60 9.06
C LEU A 172 13.86 -26.11 9.29
N VAL A 173 12.77 -25.79 9.99
CA VAL A 173 12.47 -24.45 10.49
C VAL A 173 12.85 -24.36 11.97
N GLU A 174 13.72 -23.41 12.30
CA GLU A 174 14.09 -23.04 13.67
C GLU A 174 13.61 -21.63 14.00
N ARG A 175 13.12 -21.43 15.22
CA ARG A 175 12.78 -20.11 15.75
C ARG A 175 13.99 -19.55 16.49
N LEU A 176 14.44 -18.36 16.10
CA LEU A 176 15.65 -17.72 16.64
C LEU A 176 15.38 -16.71 17.77
N THR A 177 14.17 -16.15 17.81
CA THR A 177 13.77 -15.14 18.81
C THR A 177 12.47 -15.53 19.53
N GLU A 178 12.26 -15.01 20.75
CA GLU A 178 11.05 -15.23 21.57
C GLU A 178 10.47 -13.93 22.14
N GLN A 179 10.72 -12.81 21.45
CA GLN A 179 10.34 -11.47 21.89
C GLN A 179 8.87 -11.20 21.62
N ASN A 180 8.26 -11.92 20.66
CA ASN A 180 6.84 -11.83 20.32
C ASN A 180 6.42 -10.37 20.02
N TYR A 181 7.10 -9.74 19.07
CA TYR A 181 6.79 -8.37 18.67
C TYR A 181 5.41 -8.29 18.00
N MET A 182 4.69 -7.21 18.26
CA MET A 182 3.35 -7.01 17.65
C MET A 182 3.44 -6.82 16.13
N LEU A 183 4.55 -6.27 15.67
CA LEU A 183 4.84 -6.01 14.27
C LEU A 183 6.35 -6.10 14.06
N MET A 184 6.76 -6.82 13.01
CA MET A 184 8.12 -6.82 12.47
C MET A 184 8.04 -6.71 10.94
N SER A 185 9.05 -6.08 10.32
CA SER A 185 9.20 -5.99 8.86
C SER A 185 10.65 -5.64 8.48
N SER A 186 10.91 -5.47 7.17
CA SER A 186 12.16 -4.95 6.60
C SER A 186 13.38 -5.73 7.07
N LEU A 187 13.30 -7.05 6.93
CA LEU A 187 14.38 -7.95 7.32
C LEU A 187 15.55 -7.80 6.35
N SER A 188 16.76 -7.66 6.89
CA SER A 188 18.00 -7.67 6.13
C SER A 188 19.08 -8.44 6.88
N ILE A 189 20.02 -9.03 6.15
CA ILE A 189 21.19 -9.72 6.70
C ILE A 189 22.42 -8.86 6.46
N SER A 190 23.30 -8.81 7.45
CA SER A 190 24.58 -8.10 7.32
C SER A 190 25.39 -8.64 6.15
N PRO A 191 26.18 -7.81 5.45
CA PRO A 191 27.07 -8.29 4.40
C PRO A 191 28.13 -9.27 4.88
N SER A 192 28.44 -9.27 6.18
CA SER A 192 29.26 -10.29 6.85
C SER A 192 28.52 -11.62 7.03
N GLY A 193 27.18 -11.61 7.12
CA GLY A 193 26.33 -12.77 7.35
C GLY A 193 26.08 -13.10 8.83
N ASP A 194 26.60 -12.29 9.73
CA ASP A 194 26.71 -12.55 11.18
C ASP A 194 25.58 -11.96 12.03
N TYR A 195 24.77 -11.04 11.50
CA TYR A 195 23.59 -10.52 12.19
C TYR A 195 22.43 -10.19 11.23
N ALA A 196 21.21 -10.25 11.77
CA ALA A 196 20.00 -9.77 11.12
C ALA A 196 19.62 -8.38 11.65
N LEU A 197 19.12 -7.51 10.76
CA LEU A 197 18.54 -6.21 11.07
C LEU A 197 17.07 -6.20 10.60
N PHE A 198 16.18 -5.70 11.43
CA PHE A 198 14.75 -5.57 11.10
C PHE A 198 14.13 -4.40 11.88
N ASN A 199 13.00 -3.86 11.44
CA ASN A 199 12.21 -2.97 12.29
C ASN A 199 11.18 -3.76 13.09
N ALA A 200 10.96 -3.36 14.34
CA ALA A 200 9.91 -3.90 15.18
C ALA A 200 9.24 -2.81 16.02
N MET A 201 7.99 -3.05 16.40
CA MET A 201 7.24 -2.15 17.28
C MET A 201 7.53 -2.47 18.75
N GLU A 202 8.13 -1.51 19.47
CA GLU A 202 8.47 -1.61 20.89
C GLU A 202 8.08 -0.31 21.61
N ASP A 203 7.37 -0.41 22.73
CA ASP A 203 6.86 0.74 23.51
C ASP A 203 5.97 1.72 22.72
N GLY A 204 5.31 1.24 21.65
CA GLY A 204 4.46 2.07 20.79
C GLY A 204 5.21 2.88 19.73
N GLU A 205 6.51 2.63 19.56
CA GLU A 205 7.35 3.24 18.53
C GLU A 205 8.00 2.15 17.67
N GLU A 206 8.16 2.39 16.36
CA GLU A 206 8.96 1.51 15.51
C GLU A 206 10.45 1.81 15.72
N LYS A 207 11.24 0.76 15.94
CA LYS A 207 12.68 0.82 16.21
C LYS A 207 13.42 -0.19 15.34
N VAL A 208 14.67 0.13 15.00
CA VAL A 208 15.60 -0.85 14.44
C VAL A 208 16.02 -1.81 15.55
N MET A 209 15.94 -3.10 15.25
CA MET A 209 16.37 -4.20 16.09
C MET A 209 17.46 -4.99 15.37
N THR A 210 18.33 -5.64 16.15
CA THR A 210 19.35 -6.54 15.62
C THR A 210 19.34 -7.87 16.35
N HIS A 211 19.72 -8.93 15.65
CA HIS A 211 19.88 -10.27 16.22
C HIS A 211 21.18 -10.89 15.72
N SER A 212 21.99 -11.40 16.65
CA SER A 212 23.24 -12.11 16.34
C SER A 212 22.92 -13.47 15.74
N LEU A 213 23.44 -13.77 14.55
CA LEU A 213 23.33 -15.06 13.89
C LEU A 213 24.55 -15.95 14.20
N ASP A 214 25.70 -15.32 14.47
CA ASP A 214 26.92 -15.98 14.91
C ASP A 214 27.32 -15.56 16.33
N GLN A 215 28.19 -16.33 16.99
CA GLN A 215 28.65 -16.03 18.36
C GLN A 215 29.51 -14.77 18.47
N GLU A 216 30.18 -14.37 17.39
CA GLU A 216 31.13 -13.25 17.34
C GLU A 216 30.65 -12.15 16.38
N ALA A 217 29.33 -11.91 16.29
CA ALA A 217 28.79 -10.90 15.38
C ALA A 217 29.26 -9.48 15.76
N ASP A 218 29.75 -8.73 14.77
CA ASP A 218 30.18 -7.34 14.95
C ASP A 218 29.02 -6.39 14.61
N ILE A 219 28.15 -6.17 15.60
CA ILE A 219 26.98 -5.29 15.44
C ILE A 219 27.40 -3.84 15.71
N PRO A 220 27.18 -2.91 14.76
CA PRO A 220 27.46 -1.49 14.95
C PRO A 220 26.81 -0.91 16.21
N THR A 221 27.64 -0.35 17.11
CA THR A 221 27.15 0.28 18.34
C THR A 221 26.24 1.50 18.08
N ALA A 222 26.36 2.11 16.89
CA ALA A 222 25.51 3.20 16.43
C ALA A 222 24.02 2.84 16.43
N TYR A 223 23.64 1.58 16.24
CA TYR A 223 22.23 1.17 16.27
C TYR A 223 21.54 1.42 17.62
N GLN A 224 22.29 1.56 18.72
CA GLN A 224 21.71 1.91 20.04
C GLN A 224 21.11 3.31 20.09
N GLN A 225 21.56 4.20 19.20
CA GLN A 225 21.09 5.58 19.06
C GLN A 225 20.34 5.79 17.74
N PHE A 226 19.94 4.71 17.06
CA PHE A 226 19.17 4.80 15.82
C PHE A 226 17.86 5.57 16.08
N PRO A 227 17.42 6.42 15.14
CA PRO A 227 16.15 7.13 15.26
C PRO A 227 14.95 6.18 15.46
N LYS A 228 13.92 6.67 16.13
CA LYS A 228 12.65 5.95 16.31
C LYS A 228 11.58 6.48 15.35
N GLY A 229 10.49 5.74 15.17
CA GLY A 229 9.43 6.10 14.22
C GLY A 229 9.92 6.03 12.78
N ILE A 230 10.76 5.03 12.51
CA ILE A 230 11.35 4.74 11.20
C ILE A 230 10.55 3.64 10.50
N TYR A 231 10.61 3.62 9.18
CA TYR A 231 9.91 2.67 8.33
C TYR A 231 10.86 2.18 7.23
N GLY A 232 10.74 0.90 6.86
CA GLY A 232 11.49 0.32 5.76
C GLY A 232 13.02 0.43 5.88
N PRO A 233 13.67 0.18 7.03
CA PRO A 233 15.13 0.24 7.09
C PRO A 233 15.75 -0.84 6.22
N VAL A 234 16.72 -0.46 5.39
CA VAL A 234 17.48 -1.38 4.54
C VAL A 234 18.96 -1.10 4.71
N LEU A 235 19.73 -2.16 4.98
CA LEU A 235 21.17 -2.10 5.14
C LEU A 235 21.87 -1.98 3.77
N SER A 236 22.91 -1.15 3.68
CA SER A 236 23.72 -1.03 2.46
C SER A 236 24.51 -2.33 2.19
N PRO A 237 24.83 -2.63 0.92
CA PRO A 237 25.60 -3.82 0.53
C PRO A 237 26.99 -3.93 1.17
N ASP A 238 27.58 -2.80 1.59
CA ASP A 238 28.85 -2.74 2.31
C ASP A 238 28.70 -2.70 3.85
N GLY A 239 27.46 -2.59 4.34
CA GLY A 239 27.12 -2.61 5.77
C GLY A 239 27.43 -1.30 6.49
N GLN A 240 27.87 -0.26 5.78
CA GLN A 240 28.27 1.01 6.38
C GLN A 240 27.10 1.95 6.62
N GLN A 241 25.96 1.75 5.96
CA GLN A 241 24.84 2.68 6.00
C GLN A 241 23.50 1.95 6.10
N VAL A 242 22.48 2.64 6.61
CA VAL A 242 21.09 2.16 6.62
C VAL A 242 20.20 3.23 6.01
N ALA A 243 19.51 2.90 4.93
CA ALA A 243 18.46 3.76 4.38
C ALA A 243 17.15 3.52 5.11
N TYR A 244 16.37 4.55 5.38
CA TYR A 244 15.07 4.41 6.04
C TYR A 244 14.18 5.62 5.75
N SER A 245 12.87 5.42 5.82
CA SER A 245 11.90 6.50 5.75
C SER A 245 11.45 6.92 7.14
N THR A 246 11.20 8.21 7.36
CA THR A 246 10.57 8.70 8.60
C THR A 246 9.78 9.97 8.35
N MET A 247 8.88 10.28 9.29
CA MET A 247 8.05 11.47 9.25
C MET A 247 8.91 12.75 9.31
N SER A 248 8.76 13.62 8.31
CA SER A 248 9.50 14.90 8.27
C SER A 248 8.63 16.09 8.70
N ASP A 249 7.49 16.28 8.04
CA ASP A 249 6.66 17.48 8.13
C ASP A 249 5.16 17.13 8.03
N LEU A 250 4.30 18.09 8.38
CA LEU A 250 2.86 17.99 8.17
C LEU A 250 2.50 18.70 6.86
N SER A 251 1.87 17.99 5.94
CA SER A 251 1.40 18.54 4.68
C SER A 251 0.36 19.63 4.88
N THR A 252 0.12 20.43 3.84
CA THR A 252 -0.92 21.47 3.85
C THR A 252 -2.34 20.91 4.05
N SER A 253 -2.56 19.62 3.76
CA SER A 253 -3.83 18.91 3.99
C SER A 253 -3.91 18.25 5.38
N GLY A 254 -2.86 18.35 6.21
CA GLY A 254 -2.83 17.82 7.57
C GLY A 254 -2.44 16.33 7.65
N THR A 255 -1.85 15.79 6.60
CA THR A 255 -1.29 14.42 6.56
C THR A 255 0.21 14.47 6.80
N TYR A 256 0.79 13.41 7.36
CA TYR A 256 2.24 13.34 7.55
C TYR A 256 2.94 13.05 6.23
N GLU A 257 4.04 13.75 5.97
CA GLU A 257 4.96 13.53 4.85
C GLU A 257 6.13 12.66 5.34
N TYR A 258 6.55 11.71 4.49
CA TYR A 258 7.60 10.76 4.82
C TYR A 258 8.73 10.88 3.81
N GLU A 259 9.95 10.97 4.33
CA GLU A 259 11.14 11.26 3.55
C GLU A 259 12.23 10.24 3.83
N LEU A 260 13.10 10.06 2.85
CA LEU A 260 14.20 9.14 2.87
C LEU A 260 15.43 9.75 3.55
N PHE A 261 16.02 8.98 4.45
CA PHE A 261 17.25 9.31 5.16
C PHE A 261 18.27 8.19 5.00
N LEU A 262 19.55 8.58 5.09
CA LEU A 262 20.69 7.68 5.10
C LEU A 262 21.41 7.81 6.43
N TYR A 263 21.38 6.75 7.23
CA TYR A 263 22.09 6.65 8.49
C TYR A 263 23.50 6.11 8.26
N ASP A 264 24.49 6.75 8.83
CA ASP A 264 25.89 6.30 8.79
C ASP A 264 26.23 5.49 10.05
N ASN A 265 26.66 4.23 9.87
CA ASN A 265 26.85 3.29 10.97
C ASN A 265 28.12 3.56 11.80
N GLU A 266 29.05 4.39 11.29
CA GLU A 266 30.27 4.77 12.01
C GLU A 266 30.05 6.00 12.91
N SER A 267 29.51 7.07 12.35
CA SER A 267 29.25 8.34 13.04
C SER A 267 27.91 8.37 13.78
N GLY A 268 26.98 7.51 13.38
CA GLY A 268 25.63 7.44 13.89
C GLY A 268 24.77 8.67 13.60
N GLN A 269 25.03 9.33 12.47
CA GLN A 269 24.29 10.50 12.00
C GLN A 269 23.41 10.16 10.81
N SER A 270 22.27 10.83 10.69
CA SER A 270 21.38 10.72 9.53
C SER A 270 21.50 11.91 8.59
N GLU A 271 21.55 11.65 7.30
CA GLU A 271 21.42 12.64 6.24
C GLU A 271 20.07 12.50 5.52
N ARG A 272 19.35 13.61 5.30
CA ARG A 272 18.12 13.61 4.48
C ARG A 272 18.49 13.55 2.99
N LEU A 273 17.89 12.61 2.27
CA LEU A 273 18.10 12.41 0.84
C LEU A 273 17.02 13.08 -0.02
N THR A 274 15.77 13.10 0.44
CA THR A 274 14.63 13.57 -0.34
C THR A 274 13.89 14.76 0.29
N THR A 275 13.19 15.54 -0.54
CA THR A 275 12.28 16.62 -0.11
C THR A 275 11.02 16.61 -0.98
N VAL A 276 10.41 15.44 -1.14
CA VAL A 276 9.36 15.22 -2.15
C VAL A 276 7.98 15.72 -1.69
N ASN A 277 7.83 16.12 -0.42
CA ASN A 277 6.55 16.57 0.18
C ASN A 277 5.38 15.60 -0.11
N SER A 278 5.70 14.32 -0.20
CA SER A 278 4.77 13.20 -0.44
C SER A 278 5.10 12.08 0.55
N ASN A 279 5.00 10.81 0.13
CA ASN A 279 5.34 9.65 0.95
C ASN A 279 6.35 8.77 0.20
N VAL A 280 7.54 8.60 0.79
CA VAL A 280 8.66 7.81 0.23
C VAL A 280 8.76 6.47 0.94
N GLU A 281 8.75 5.38 0.18
CA GLU A 281 8.70 4.01 0.68
C GLU A 281 9.75 3.08 0.03
N SER A 282 10.00 1.96 0.71
CA SER A 282 10.75 0.80 0.22
C SER A 282 12.08 1.13 -0.50
N PRO A 283 13.04 1.75 0.20
CA PRO A 283 14.36 1.99 -0.37
C PRO A 283 15.09 0.67 -0.68
N ALA A 284 15.77 0.59 -1.81
CA ALA A 284 16.58 -0.56 -2.21
C ALA A 284 17.91 -0.10 -2.83
N PHE A 285 19.02 -0.54 -2.26
CA PHE A 285 20.35 -0.20 -2.74
C PHE A 285 20.72 -1.02 -3.98
N PHE A 286 21.37 -0.34 -4.94
CA PHE A 286 22.21 -1.05 -5.88
C PHE A 286 23.50 -1.54 -5.18
N HIS A 287 24.02 -2.69 -5.60
CA HIS A 287 25.17 -3.39 -5.01
C HIS A 287 26.51 -2.75 -5.42
N ASP A 288 26.68 -2.42 -6.70
CA ASP A 288 27.93 -1.91 -7.28
C ASP A 288 27.82 -0.43 -7.72
N LYS A 289 26.61 0.13 -7.74
CA LYS A 289 26.35 1.53 -8.11
C LYS A 289 26.08 2.36 -6.86
N ASN A 290 26.59 3.60 -6.83
CA ASN A 290 26.29 4.56 -5.76
C ASN A 290 24.88 5.17 -5.92
N LYS A 291 23.87 4.31 -5.98
CA LYS A 291 22.48 4.64 -6.30
C LYS A 291 21.53 3.81 -5.46
N MET A 292 20.29 4.28 -5.41
CA MET A 292 19.19 3.57 -4.77
C MET A 292 17.92 3.70 -5.62
N LEU A 293 17.01 2.76 -5.45
CA LEU A 293 15.61 2.86 -5.88
C LEU A 293 14.70 3.11 -4.67
N TYR A 294 13.62 3.84 -4.85
CA TYR A 294 12.53 3.96 -3.87
C TYR A 294 11.20 4.19 -4.58
N TYR A 295 10.10 3.95 -3.88
CA TYR A 295 8.76 4.31 -4.35
C TYR A 295 8.33 5.66 -3.78
N GLU A 296 7.76 6.50 -4.65
CA GLU A 296 7.07 7.73 -4.27
C GLU A 296 5.56 7.52 -4.42
N ASP A 297 4.80 7.67 -3.34
CA ASP A 297 3.33 7.69 -3.34
C ASP A 297 2.79 9.13 -3.52
N HIS A 298 2.21 9.38 -4.68
CA HIS A 298 1.72 10.71 -5.10
C HIS A 298 0.38 11.09 -4.49
N ASN A 299 -0.43 10.12 -4.05
CA ASN A 299 -1.80 10.37 -3.58
C ASN A 299 -2.02 10.03 -2.10
N TRP A 300 -0.96 9.66 -1.37
CA TRP A 300 -0.99 9.40 0.07
C TRP A 300 -1.89 10.37 0.87
N PRO A 301 -2.77 9.88 1.77
CA PRO A 301 -3.04 8.49 2.11
C PRO A 301 -4.26 7.91 1.35
N GLN A 302 -4.48 8.32 0.10
CA GLN A 302 -5.61 7.84 -0.69
C GLN A 302 -5.33 6.46 -1.28
N GLU A 303 -6.38 5.67 -1.42
CA GLU A 303 -6.31 4.32 -1.97
C GLU A 303 -7.15 4.21 -3.26
N PRO A 304 -6.72 3.42 -4.27
CA PRO A 304 -5.43 2.71 -4.32
C PRO A 304 -4.25 3.69 -4.47
N THR A 305 -3.08 3.31 -3.98
CA THR A 305 -1.88 4.15 -4.02
C THR A 305 -1.42 4.41 -5.45
N ASP A 306 -0.79 5.57 -5.66
CA ASP A 306 -0.22 5.99 -6.93
C ASP A 306 1.31 6.04 -6.81
N HIS A 307 1.96 4.89 -6.99
CA HIS A 307 3.42 4.79 -6.86
C HIS A 307 4.15 5.10 -8.17
N SER A 308 5.27 5.82 -8.05
CA SER A 308 6.31 5.88 -9.08
C SER A 308 7.61 5.32 -8.54
N LEU A 309 8.31 4.51 -9.35
CA LEU A 309 9.64 4.04 -9.04
C LEU A 309 10.68 5.11 -9.40
N ILE A 310 11.49 5.51 -8.43
CA ILE A 310 12.47 6.58 -8.58
C ILE A 310 13.86 6.05 -8.27
N SER A 311 14.83 6.36 -9.14
CA SER A 311 16.24 6.19 -8.85
C SER A 311 16.84 7.49 -8.33
N ILE A 312 17.68 7.40 -7.31
CA ILE A 312 18.47 8.52 -6.77
C ILE A 312 19.97 8.19 -6.79
N ASP A 313 20.77 9.15 -7.22
CA ASP A 313 22.23 9.12 -7.07
C ASP A 313 22.62 9.63 -5.67
N LEU A 314 23.35 8.82 -4.90
CA LEU A 314 23.65 9.15 -3.50
C LEU A 314 24.71 10.25 -3.36
N SER A 315 25.46 10.57 -4.42
CA SER A 315 26.43 11.67 -4.42
C SER A 315 25.81 12.98 -4.85
N SER A 316 25.12 13.01 -6.00
CA SER A 316 24.55 14.25 -6.54
C SER A 316 23.16 14.56 -6.02
N LYS A 317 22.44 13.56 -5.49
CA LYS A 317 21.01 13.60 -5.14
C LYS A 317 20.09 13.83 -6.34
N ASP A 318 20.60 13.65 -7.56
CA ASP A 318 19.78 13.71 -8.76
C ASP A 318 18.85 12.50 -8.81
N THR A 319 17.58 12.74 -9.16
CA THR A 319 16.56 11.71 -9.27
C THR A 319 16.15 11.46 -10.72
N THR A 320 15.70 10.24 -11.01
CA THR A 320 15.16 9.86 -12.31
C THR A 320 14.03 8.85 -12.12
N THR A 321 12.86 9.13 -12.69
CA THR A 321 11.74 8.19 -12.70
C THR A 321 12.03 7.02 -13.64
N ILE A 322 11.85 5.81 -13.14
CA ILE A 322 11.98 4.56 -13.89
C ILE A 322 10.60 4.21 -14.46
N ASP A 323 10.48 4.28 -15.78
CA ASP A 323 9.25 3.90 -16.48
C ASP A 323 9.20 2.38 -16.68
N LEU A 324 8.40 1.69 -15.87
CA LEU A 324 8.18 0.25 -15.98
C LEU A 324 7.37 -0.03 -17.24
N GLN A 325 8.01 -0.65 -18.24
CA GLN A 325 7.41 -1.00 -19.51
C GLN A 325 6.53 -2.24 -19.35
N MET A 326 5.43 -2.09 -18.61
CA MET A 326 4.51 -3.18 -18.29
C MET A 326 3.89 -3.77 -19.56
N PRO A 327 3.67 -5.09 -19.61
CA PRO A 327 2.83 -5.71 -20.62
C PRO A 327 1.46 -5.03 -20.69
N LYS A 328 0.86 -4.97 -21.89
CA LYS A 328 -0.44 -4.32 -22.06
C LYS A 328 -1.50 -5.06 -21.22
N PRO A 329 -2.18 -4.37 -20.28
CA PRO A 329 -3.22 -5.01 -19.50
C PRO A 329 -4.36 -5.45 -20.42
N GLU A 330 -4.99 -6.58 -20.08
CA GLU A 330 -6.20 -7.01 -20.77
C GLU A 330 -7.32 -5.95 -20.65
N LYS A 331 -8.14 -5.83 -21.69
CA LYS A 331 -9.22 -4.83 -21.70
C LYS A 331 -10.35 -5.27 -20.78
N GLN A 332 -10.52 -4.57 -19.67
CA GLN A 332 -11.51 -4.94 -18.66
C GLN A 332 -12.69 -3.97 -18.58
N ILE A 333 -13.86 -4.46 -18.96
CA ILE A 333 -15.10 -3.68 -19.02
C ILE A 333 -15.73 -3.52 -17.62
N ILE A 334 -15.67 -4.59 -16.81
CA ILE A 334 -16.32 -4.60 -15.48
C ILE A 334 -15.56 -3.69 -14.51
N GLY A 335 -14.24 -3.83 -14.39
CA GLY A 335 -13.41 -2.97 -13.54
C GLY A 335 -13.51 -1.50 -13.94
N ALA A 336 -13.46 -1.19 -15.24
CA ALA A 336 -13.65 0.18 -15.73
C ALA A 336 -15.04 0.75 -15.36
N ALA A 337 -16.10 -0.05 -15.44
CA ALA A 337 -17.44 0.38 -15.03
C ALA A 337 -17.56 0.56 -13.50
N ALA A 338 -16.95 -0.33 -12.72
CA ALA A 338 -16.91 -0.23 -11.27
C ALA A 338 -16.17 1.04 -10.83
N ASN A 339 -14.95 1.27 -11.33
CA ASN A 339 -14.14 2.46 -11.04
C ASN A 339 -14.87 3.74 -11.45
N ALA A 340 -15.54 3.75 -12.60
CA ALA A 340 -16.35 4.89 -13.02
C ALA A 340 -17.52 5.17 -12.07
N LEU A 341 -18.15 4.13 -11.52
CA LEU A 341 -19.28 4.24 -10.59
C LEU A 341 -18.86 4.59 -9.17
N THR A 342 -17.67 4.17 -8.73
CA THR A 342 -17.15 4.46 -7.39
C THR A 342 -16.42 5.80 -7.31
N ASN A 343 -16.07 6.41 -8.44
CA ASN A 343 -15.46 7.74 -8.49
C ASN A 343 -16.32 8.80 -7.79
N ASP A 344 -15.70 9.58 -6.90
CA ASP A 344 -16.38 10.59 -6.08
C ASP A 344 -17.10 11.66 -6.91
N TYR A 345 -16.51 12.11 -8.01
CA TYR A 345 -17.13 13.09 -8.90
C TYR A 345 -18.32 12.49 -9.65
N THR A 346 -18.27 11.22 -10.04
CA THR A 346 -19.42 10.53 -10.64
C THR A 346 -20.57 10.47 -9.65
N SER A 347 -20.29 10.02 -8.42
CA SER A 347 -21.27 9.93 -7.33
C SER A 347 -21.92 11.29 -7.03
N ALA A 348 -21.11 12.34 -6.92
CA ALA A 348 -21.59 13.71 -6.71
C ALA A 348 -22.43 14.21 -7.90
N GLY A 349 -21.99 13.97 -9.14
CA GLY A 349 -22.73 14.35 -10.34
C GLY A 349 -24.08 13.64 -10.44
N LEU A 350 -24.13 12.34 -10.14
CA LEU A 350 -25.37 11.56 -10.05
C LEU A 350 -26.29 12.09 -8.97
N TYR A 351 -25.77 12.45 -7.79
CA TYR A 351 -26.55 13.05 -6.71
C TYR A 351 -27.19 14.38 -7.13
N VAL A 352 -26.41 15.26 -7.75
CA VAL A 352 -26.91 16.55 -8.28
C VAL A 352 -27.96 16.31 -9.37
N LEU A 353 -27.74 15.35 -10.26
CA LEU A 353 -28.68 15.04 -11.34
C LEU A 353 -30.01 14.51 -10.80
N VAL A 354 -29.97 13.57 -9.85
CA VAL A 354 -31.18 13.04 -9.19
C VAL A 354 -31.94 14.17 -8.49
N GLY A 355 -31.27 14.98 -7.68
CA GLY A 355 -31.89 16.09 -6.98
C GLY A 355 -32.50 17.12 -7.95
N GLY A 356 -31.79 17.47 -9.02
CA GLY A 356 -32.28 18.37 -10.06
C GLY A 356 -33.51 17.83 -10.80
N LEU A 357 -33.50 16.53 -11.14
CA LEU A 357 -34.67 15.86 -11.73
C LEU A 357 -35.86 15.86 -10.77
N PHE A 358 -35.64 15.69 -9.47
CA PHE A 358 -36.70 15.81 -8.46
C PHE A 358 -37.24 17.24 -8.33
N VAL A 359 -36.38 18.26 -8.33
CA VAL A 359 -36.82 19.68 -8.36
C VAL A 359 -37.72 19.91 -9.57
N PHE A 360 -37.31 19.43 -10.75
CA PHE A 360 -38.09 19.56 -11.97
C PHE A 360 -39.39 18.74 -11.95
N HIS A 361 -39.39 17.57 -11.30
CA HIS A 361 -40.56 16.72 -11.12
C HIS A 361 -41.63 17.41 -10.27
N PHE A 362 -41.21 18.02 -9.16
CA PHE A 362 -42.09 18.69 -8.22
C PHE A 362 -42.37 20.15 -8.56
N ARG A 363 -41.90 20.64 -9.71
CA ARG A 363 -42.02 22.03 -10.14
C ARG A 363 -43.42 22.62 -10.10
N LYS A 364 -44.46 21.80 -10.27
CA LYS A 364 -45.87 22.23 -10.25
C LYS A 364 -46.49 22.29 -8.85
N LYS A 365 -45.76 21.89 -7.80
CA LYS A 365 -46.22 21.93 -6.41
C LYS A 365 -45.54 23.10 -5.68
N PRO A 366 -46.28 23.97 -4.98
CA PRO A 366 -45.77 25.24 -4.44
C PRO A 366 -44.59 25.08 -3.46
N MET A 367 -44.58 24.01 -2.65
CA MET A 367 -43.46 23.68 -1.75
C MET A 367 -42.61 22.50 -2.25
N GLY A 368 -43.05 21.81 -3.31
CA GLY A 368 -42.41 20.58 -3.75
C GLY A 368 -41.02 20.77 -4.35
N ILE A 369 -40.76 21.94 -4.93
CA ILE A 369 -39.45 22.30 -5.52
C ILE A 369 -38.31 22.36 -4.50
N TYR A 370 -38.61 22.61 -3.23
CA TYR A 370 -37.61 22.74 -2.18
C TYR A 370 -37.32 21.41 -1.46
N ILE A 371 -38.10 20.36 -1.72
CA ILE A 371 -37.95 19.05 -1.07
C ILE A 371 -36.53 18.49 -1.24
N PRO A 372 -35.91 18.48 -2.44
CA PRO A 372 -34.55 17.97 -2.59
C PRO A 372 -33.52 18.76 -1.79
N GLY A 373 -33.64 20.08 -1.76
CA GLY A 373 -32.80 20.95 -0.94
C GLY A 373 -32.94 20.67 0.56
N LEU A 374 -34.16 20.43 1.05
CA LEU A 374 -34.41 20.08 2.45
C LEU A 374 -33.84 18.70 2.82
N ILE A 375 -34.02 17.69 1.95
CA ILE A 375 -33.43 16.37 2.15
C ILE A 375 -31.90 16.47 2.19
N SER A 376 -31.32 17.23 1.28
CA SER A 376 -29.87 17.46 1.22
C SER A 376 -29.35 18.13 2.50
N ILE A 377 -30.05 19.15 3.03
CA ILE A 377 -29.72 19.76 4.33
C ILE A 377 -29.71 18.73 5.46
N LEU A 378 -30.77 17.92 5.56
CA LEU A 378 -30.87 16.91 6.61
C LEU A 378 -29.75 15.87 6.52
N LEU A 379 -29.41 15.46 5.28
CA LEU A 379 -28.31 14.54 5.04
C LEU A 379 -26.96 15.16 5.44
N THR A 380 -26.68 16.39 5.02
CA THR A 380 -25.46 17.12 5.39
C THR A 380 -25.33 17.25 6.91
N LEU A 381 -26.42 17.62 7.61
CA LEU A 381 -26.42 17.73 9.06
C LEU A 381 -26.19 16.38 9.75
N ALA A 382 -26.78 15.31 9.23
CA ALA A 382 -26.57 13.96 9.78
C ALA A 382 -25.10 13.53 9.67
N VAL A 383 -24.49 13.68 8.47
CA VAL A 383 -23.08 13.32 8.25
C VAL A 383 -22.16 14.18 9.12
N TYR A 384 -22.43 15.48 9.22
CA TYR A 384 -21.67 16.38 10.09
C TYR A 384 -21.73 15.99 11.57
N LEU A 385 -22.92 15.65 12.08
CA LEU A 385 -23.09 15.21 13.47
C LEU A 385 -22.40 13.88 13.74
N ILE A 386 -22.43 12.95 12.78
CA ILE A 386 -21.67 11.69 12.86
C ILE A 386 -20.17 12.00 12.92
N SER A 387 -19.68 12.88 12.04
CA SER A 387 -18.28 13.30 12.02
C SER A 387 -17.82 13.91 13.34
N LEU A 388 -18.66 14.71 14.00
CA LEU A 388 -18.39 15.29 15.32
C LEU A 388 -18.37 14.25 16.44
N PHE A 389 -19.28 13.27 16.39
CA PHE A 389 -19.36 12.21 17.38
C PHE A 389 -18.08 11.35 17.39
N PHE A 390 -17.55 11.05 16.20
CA PHE A 390 -16.35 10.25 16.04
C PHE A 390 -15.03 11.03 16.18
N HIS A 391 -15.07 12.36 16.24
CA HIS A 391 -13.86 13.20 16.28
C HIS A 391 -12.89 12.85 17.41
N TRP A 392 -13.43 12.50 18.58
CA TRP A 392 -12.62 12.23 19.77
C TRP A 392 -12.18 10.77 19.89
N THR A 393 -12.79 9.87 19.11
CA THR A 393 -12.60 8.41 19.23
C THR A 393 -11.91 7.80 18.03
N TYR A 394 -12.17 8.32 16.83
CA TYR A 394 -11.62 7.81 15.57
C TYR A 394 -11.35 8.98 14.62
N GLN A 395 -10.16 9.56 14.74
CA GLN A 395 -9.76 10.72 13.94
C GLN A 395 -9.83 10.45 12.42
N SER A 396 -9.57 9.21 12.00
CA SER A 396 -9.67 8.76 10.61
C SER A 396 -11.09 8.85 10.05
N ILE A 397 -12.12 8.50 10.83
CA ILE A 397 -13.54 8.60 10.41
C ILE A 397 -13.91 10.07 10.18
N THR A 398 -13.46 10.95 11.07
CA THR A 398 -13.71 12.39 10.91
C THR A 398 -13.00 12.97 9.69
N LEU A 399 -11.77 12.54 9.40
CA LEU A 399 -11.04 12.95 8.20
C LEU A 399 -11.79 12.53 6.92
N ALA A 400 -12.31 11.29 6.89
CA ALA A 400 -13.05 10.76 5.74
C ALA A 400 -14.41 11.43 5.52
N LEU A 401 -15.14 11.81 6.58
CA LEU A 401 -16.48 12.40 6.47
C LEU A 401 -16.47 13.91 6.15
N GLY A 402 -15.34 14.60 6.35
CA GLY A 402 -15.19 16.03 6.07
C GLY A 402 -15.48 16.40 4.61
N PRO A 403 -14.80 15.79 3.63
CA PRO A 403 -15.05 16.01 2.21
C PRO A 403 -16.50 15.70 1.81
N VAL A 404 -17.08 14.61 2.32
CA VAL A 404 -18.47 14.22 2.06
C VAL A 404 -19.45 15.30 2.54
N THR A 405 -19.24 15.82 3.75
CA THR A 405 -20.07 16.90 4.32
C THR A 405 -20.01 18.15 3.43
N THR A 406 -18.81 18.52 2.99
CA THR A 406 -18.58 19.69 2.12
C THR A 406 -19.26 19.51 0.76
N GLY A 407 -19.10 18.34 0.13
CA GLY A 407 -19.73 18.01 -1.14
C GLY A 407 -21.26 18.09 -1.07
N LEU A 408 -21.86 17.54 -0.01
CA LEU A 408 -23.31 17.61 0.21
C LEU A 408 -23.79 19.05 0.46
N ALA A 409 -23.01 19.87 1.16
CA ALA A 409 -23.33 21.28 1.37
C ALA A 409 -23.36 22.06 0.03
N ILE A 410 -22.38 21.80 -0.85
CA ILE A 410 -22.35 22.38 -2.21
C ILE A 410 -23.57 21.93 -3.02
N CYS A 411 -23.89 20.63 -3.01
CA CYS A 411 -25.07 20.09 -3.71
C CYS A 411 -26.37 20.71 -3.20
N THR A 412 -26.48 20.91 -1.90
CA THR A 412 -27.60 21.60 -1.26
C THR A 412 -27.79 22.99 -1.87
N ILE A 413 -26.74 23.80 -1.93
CA ILE A 413 -26.78 25.15 -2.50
C ILE A 413 -27.25 25.10 -3.95
N LEU A 414 -26.72 24.16 -4.76
CA LEU A 414 -27.13 23.98 -6.14
C LEU A 414 -28.62 23.67 -6.28
N PHE A 415 -29.20 22.83 -5.42
CA PHE A 415 -30.64 22.54 -5.43
C PHE A 415 -31.49 23.77 -5.12
N TRP A 416 -31.07 24.59 -4.16
CA TRP A 416 -31.78 25.83 -3.82
C TRP A 416 -31.71 26.87 -4.95
N ILE A 417 -30.54 27.04 -5.57
CA ILE A 417 -30.38 27.91 -6.75
C ILE A 417 -31.29 27.43 -7.88
N LEU A 418 -31.27 26.14 -8.20
CA LEU A 418 -32.11 25.56 -9.25
C LEU A 418 -33.62 25.74 -8.95
N ALA A 419 -34.05 25.47 -7.72
CA ALA A 419 -35.43 25.66 -7.28
C ALA A 419 -35.85 27.14 -7.42
N PHE A 420 -34.98 28.07 -7.05
CA PHE A 420 -35.22 29.51 -7.17
C PHE A 420 -35.36 29.95 -8.63
N ILE A 421 -34.46 29.51 -9.51
CA ILE A 421 -34.51 29.79 -10.95
C ILE A 421 -35.83 29.27 -11.54
N ILE A 422 -36.16 28.00 -11.28
CA ILE A 422 -37.38 27.38 -11.83
C ILE A 422 -38.64 28.09 -11.34
N LYS A 423 -38.70 28.48 -10.06
CA LYS A 423 -39.83 29.23 -9.50
C LYS A 423 -40.01 30.60 -10.17
N ARG A 424 -38.92 31.28 -10.52
CA ARG A 424 -38.96 32.59 -11.17
C ARG A 424 -39.37 32.52 -12.64
N THR A 425 -39.14 31.38 -13.29
CA THR A 425 -39.50 31.13 -14.70
C THR A 425 -40.91 30.58 -14.90
N GLN A 426 -41.63 30.26 -13.82
CA GLN A 426 -43.05 29.89 -13.83
C GLN A 426 -43.91 31.10 -13.52
#